data_AF-A0A7W0ZBU2-F1
#
_entry.id   AF-A0A7W0ZBU2-F1
#
_cell.length_a   1.000
_cell.length_b   1.000
_cell.length_c   1.000
_cell.angle_alpha   90.00
_cell.angle_beta   90.00
_cell.angle_gamma   90.00
#
_symmetry.space_group_name_H-M   'P 1'
#
loop_
_entity.id
_entity.type
_entity.pdbx_description
1 polymer ?
#
loop_
_entity_poly.entity_id
_entity_poly.type
_entity_poly.pdbx_seq_one_letter_code
_entity_poly.pdbx_strand_id
1 'polypeptide(L)' 'AGTLIGKLLARSAGVGDPAVRWRFTHDAPFFDNQVCFVEFQGRRARLWLQKTIPEENEGNSLETVFERELA' A
#
# COMPACT_ATOMS: atom_id res chain seq x y z
N ALA A 1 21.39 -2.84 -11.45
CA ALA A 1 22.27 -1.67 -11.20
C ALA A 1 21.92 -0.93 -9.89
N GLY A 2 20.66 -0.55 -9.63
CA GLY A 2 20.28 0.27 -8.46
C GLY A 2 20.62 -0.32 -7.08
N THR A 3 20.57 -1.65 -6.92
CA THR A 3 20.89 -2.31 -5.63
C THR A 3 22.34 -2.10 -5.19
N LEU A 4 23.30 -2.07 -6.11
CA LEU A 4 24.72 -1.87 -5.77
C LEU A 4 24.98 -0.43 -5.30
N ILE A 5 24.43 0.54 -6.03
CA ILE A 5 24.53 1.98 -5.69
C ILE A 5 23.93 2.23 -4.31
N GLY A 6 22.73 1.68 -4.05
CA GLY A 6 22.08 1.82 -2.75
C GLY A 6 22.91 1.24 -1.59
N LYS A 7 23.54 0.08 -1.78
CA LYS A 7 24.43 -0.52 -0.78
C LYS A 7 25.66 0.33 -0.50
N LEU A 8 26.28 0.91 -1.53
CA LEU A 8 27.44 1.79 -1.38
C LEU A 8 27.07 3.07 -0.61
N LEU A 9 25.93 3.69 -0.93
CA LEU A 9 25.41 4.85 -0.21
C LEU A 9 25.13 4.53 1.26
N ALA A 10 24.41 3.44 1.53
CA ALA A 10 24.11 2.99 2.89
C ALA A 10 25.39 2.77 3.71
N ARG A 11 26.40 2.11 3.12
CA ARG A 11 27.69 1.88 3.77
C ARG A 11 28.44 3.20 4.04
N SER A 12 28.41 4.16 3.12
CA SER A 12 29.03 5.48 3.32
C SER A 12 28.39 6.29 4.45
N ALA A 13 27.10 6.02 4.73
CA ALA A 13 26.37 6.60 5.85
C ALA A 13 26.55 5.83 7.18
N GLY A 14 27.44 4.83 7.23
CA GLY A 14 27.66 4.00 8.43
C GLY A 14 26.56 2.98 8.72
N VAL A 15 25.64 2.76 7.78
CA VAL A 15 24.60 1.73 7.92
C VAL A 15 25.25 0.36 7.71
N GLY A 16 25.13 -0.51 8.72
CA GLY A 16 25.62 -1.89 8.67
C GLY A 16 24.86 -2.79 7.69
N ASP A 17 25.35 -4.01 7.47
CA ASP A 17 24.60 -5.01 6.69
C ASP A 17 23.29 -5.35 7.44
N PRO A 18 22.12 -5.28 6.77
CA PRO A 18 20.86 -5.57 7.43
C PRO A 18 20.79 -7.06 7.80
N ALA A 19 20.34 -7.34 9.01
CA ALA A 19 20.14 -8.71 9.50
C ALA A 19 19.06 -9.49 8.72
N VAL A 20 18.22 -8.78 7.95
CA VAL A 20 17.14 -9.36 7.14
C VAL A 20 17.22 -8.81 5.71
N ARG A 21 17.19 -9.71 4.73
CA ARG A 21 17.13 -9.36 3.30
C ARG A 21 15.77 -9.73 2.74
N TRP A 22 15.08 -8.76 2.16
CA TRP A 22 13.83 -8.98 1.44
C TRP A 22 14.11 -9.16 -0.05
N ARG A 23 13.37 -10.07 -0.68
CA ARG A 23 13.36 -10.27 -2.13
C ARG A 23 11.91 -10.47 -2.56
N PHE A 24 11.49 -9.77 -3.62
CA PHE A 24 10.22 -10.07 -4.28
C PHE A 24 10.28 -11.50 -4.85
N THR A 25 9.31 -12.34 -4.49
CA THR A 25 9.22 -13.72 -4.98
C THR A 25 8.36 -13.85 -6.24
N HIS A 26 7.85 -12.74 -6.74
CA HIS A 26 6.86 -12.62 -7.79
C HIS A 26 7.19 -11.41 -8.67
N ASP A 27 6.81 -11.49 -9.96
CA ASP A 27 7.18 -10.50 -10.98
C ASP A 27 6.31 -9.23 -10.96
N ALA A 28 5.27 -9.21 -10.12
CA ALA A 28 4.37 -8.07 -9.93
C ALA A 28 4.19 -7.76 -8.44
N PRO A 29 3.94 -6.50 -8.05
CA PRO A 29 3.65 -6.18 -6.66
C PRO A 29 2.28 -6.71 -6.25
N PHE A 30 2.20 -7.40 -5.11
CA PHE A 30 0.92 -7.72 -4.46
C PHE A 30 0.49 -6.53 -3.62
N PHE A 31 -0.50 -5.80 -4.09
CA PHE A 31 -1.16 -4.75 -3.32
C PHE A 31 -2.58 -5.19 -3.02
N ASP A 32 -2.84 -5.73 -1.83
CA ASP A 32 -4.20 -5.80 -1.27
C ASP A 32 -4.47 -4.50 -0.51
N ASN A 33 -4.40 -3.38 -1.24
CA ASN A 33 -4.55 -2.06 -0.65
C ASN A 33 -5.95 -1.92 -0.07
N GLN A 34 -6.01 -1.31 1.11
CA GLN A 34 -7.25 -0.90 1.74
C GLN A 34 -7.20 0.60 1.97
N VAL A 35 -8.21 1.31 1.48
CA VAL A 35 -8.32 2.77 1.57
C VAL A 35 -9.59 3.10 2.34
N CYS A 36 -9.44 3.79 3.46
CA CYS A 36 -10.56 4.28 4.25
C CYS A 36 -10.81 5.75 3.90
N PHE A 37 -12.06 6.07 3.59
CA PHE A 37 -12.52 7.43 3.35
C PHE A 37 -13.42 7.87 4.49
N VAL A 38 -13.31 9.15 4.85
CA VAL A 38 -14.24 9.82 5.76
C VAL A 38 -14.66 11.13 5.11
N GLU A 39 -15.95 11.26 4.84
CA GLU A 39 -16.57 12.46 4.27
C GLU A 39 -17.37 13.18 5.36
N PHE A 40 -17.17 14.49 5.50
CA PHE A 40 -17.87 15.31 6.48
C PHE A 40 -18.93 16.17 5.80
N GLN A 41 -20.17 16.12 6.31
CA GLN A 41 -21.28 16.96 5.90
C GLN A 41 -21.88 17.66 7.13
N GLY A 42 -21.32 18.83 7.45
CA GLY A 42 -21.67 19.55 8.68
C GLY A 42 -21.27 18.74 9.92
N ARG A 43 -22.26 18.36 10.75
CA ARG A 43 -22.06 17.52 11.95
C ARG A 43 -22.19 16.02 11.68
N ARG A 44 -22.48 15.61 10.43
CA ARG A 44 -22.52 14.20 10.03
C ARG A 44 -21.19 13.82 9.40
N ALA A 45 -20.81 12.55 9.55
CA ALA A 45 -19.70 12.00 8.80
C ALA A 45 -20.05 10.62 8.25
N ARG A 46 -19.63 10.34 7.03
CA ARG A 46 -19.78 9.03 6.40
C ARG A 46 -18.39 8.41 6.26
N LEU A 47 -18.23 7.20 6.75
CA LEU A 47 -16.99 6.43 6.62
C LEU A 47 -17.24 5.24 5.72
N TRP A 48 -16.34 5.00 4.76
CA TRP A 48 -16.35 3.76 3.99
C TRP A 48 -14.93 3.26 3.72
N LEU A 49 -14.77 1.94 3.77
CA LEU A 49 -13.53 1.24 3.50
C LEU A 49 -13.66 0.56 2.13
N GLN A 50 -12.66 0.75 1.29
CA GLN A 50 -12.55 0.05 0.03
C GLN A 50 -11.30 -0.82 0.01
N LYS A 51 -11.41 -1.97 -0.66
CA LYS A 51 -10.26 -2.83 -0.94
C LYS A 51 -10.03 -2.95 -2.43
N THR A 52 -8.80 -3.24 -2.83
CA THR A 52 -8.48 -3.60 -4.19
C THR A 52 -9.07 -4.97 -4.55
N ILE A 53 -9.76 -5.06 -5.70
CA ILE A 53 -10.17 -6.32 -6.32
C ILE A 53 -9.56 -6.44 -7.72
N PRO A 54 -9.14 -7.65 -8.14
CA PRO A 54 -8.62 -7.87 -9.48
C PRO A 54 -9.74 -7.77 -10.53
N GLU A 55 -9.45 -7.14 -11.67
CA GLU A 55 -10.36 -7.09 -12.83
C GLU A 55 -10.02 -8.17 -13.88
N GLU A 56 -10.99 -8.56 -14.71
CA GLU A 56 -10.80 -9.58 -15.76
C GLU A 56 -9.81 -9.16 -16.86
N ASN A 57 -9.67 -7.86 -17.16
CA ASN A 57 -8.92 -7.36 -18.32
C ASN A 57 -7.71 -6.48 -17.94
N GLU A 58 -6.90 -6.96 -17.00
CA GLU A 58 -5.71 -6.27 -16.47
C GLU A 58 -6.05 -4.95 -15.73
N GLY A 59 -5.97 -4.97 -14.41
CA GLY A 59 -6.27 -3.80 -13.60
C GLY A 59 -6.70 -4.17 -12.19
N ASN A 60 -7.00 -3.13 -11.43
CA ASN A 60 -7.44 -3.22 -10.04
C ASN A 60 -8.51 -2.15 -9.83
N SER A 61 -9.72 -2.55 -9.43
CA SER A 61 -10.76 -1.63 -8.96
C SER A 61 -10.81 -1.59 -7.44
N LEU A 62 -11.56 -0.63 -6.91
CA LEU A 62 -11.88 -0.53 -5.49
C LEU A 62 -13.32 -0.99 -5.25
N GLU A 63 -13.48 -1.95 -4.33
CA GLU A 63 -14.78 -2.42 -3.87
C GLU A 63 -15.02 -1.93 -2.44
N THR A 64 -16.18 -1.31 -2.18
CA THR A 64 -16.59 -0.94 -0.82
C THR A 64 -16.93 -2.20 -0.03
N VAL A 65 -16.18 -2.46 1.04
CA VAL A 65 -16.34 -3.64 1.91
C VAL A 65 -16.95 -3.30 3.26
N PHE A 66 -16.95 -2.03 3.63
CA PHE A 66 -17.58 -1.54 4.85
C PHE A 66 -18.04 -0.10 4.65
N GLU A 67 -19.22 0.24 5.12
CA GLU A 67 -19.73 1.62 5.11
C GLU A 67 -20.57 1.87 6.37
N ARG A 68 -20.40 3.06 6.96
CA ARG A 68 -21.13 3.47 8.16
C ARG A 68 -21.26 4.99 8.25
N GLU A 69 -22.47 5.44 8.58
CA GLU A 69 -22.73 6.79 9.08
C GLU A 69 -22.25 6.93 10.54
N LEU A 70 -21.48 7.98 10.80
CA LEU A 70 -20.97 8.36 12.11
C LEU A 70 -21.88 9.48 12.67
N ALA A 71 -22.45 9.24 13.85
CA ALA A 71 -23.42 10.10 14.53
C ALA A 71 -22.77 11.22 15.35
#